data_AF-A0A2B4PQG7-F1
#
_entry.id   AF-A0A2B4PQG7-F1
#
_cell.length_a   1.000
_cell.length_b   1.000
_cell.length_c   1.000
_cell.angle_alpha   90.00
_cell.angle_beta   90.00
_cell.angle_gamma   90.00
#
_symmetry.space_group_name_H-M   'P 1'
#
loop_
_entity.id
_entity.type
_entity.pdbx_description
1 polymer ?
#
loop_
_entity_poly.entity_id
_entity_poly.type
_entity_poly.pdbx_seq_one_letter_code
_entity_poly.pdbx_strand_id
1 'polypeptide(L)'
;MDRCMPYRRVRMSSRDPVWMTPLVKSLMRAKSRIDSNNVVRLRQINRRIIELISKNRGNLLQVLIGTREWWKHVDDLSQRRCHSVKITLDIQSLVELNDYFADLFWDTEYKQPTPARAENGVQVPEIGRKTGVELFAALKKTATGPDDIPFW
;
A
#
# COMPACT_ATOMS: atom_id res chain seq x y z
N MET A 1 40.68 3.16 -21.22
CA MET A 1 39.28 3.39 -20.81
C MET A 1 39.16 3.79 -19.32
N ASP A 2 39.98 3.24 -18.40
CA ASP A 2 39.85 3.49 -16.95
C ASP A 2 40.24 4.89 -16.43
N ARG A 3 40.87 5.76 -17.24
CA ARG A 3 41.23 7.12 -16.80
C ARG A 3 40.07 8.11 -16.85
N CYS A 4 39.04 7.85 -17.65
CA CYS A 4 37.93 8.79 -17.87
C CYS A 4 36.62 8.37 -17.18
N MET A 5 36.42 7.07 -16.93
CA MET A 5 35.29 6.54 -16.16
C MET A 5 35.79 5.51 -15.14
N PRO A 6 36.03 5.89 -13.88
CA PRO A 6 36.49 4.94 -12.88
C PRO A 6 35.42 3.89 -12.61
N TYR A 7 35.76 2.62 -12.85
CA TYR A 7 34.89 1.49 -12.53
C TYR A 7 34.72 1.38 -11.01
N ARG A 8 33.47 1.40 -10.54
CA ARG A 8 33.15 1.34 -9.10
C ARG A 8 32.37 0.07 -8.78
N ARG A 9 33.00 -0.85 -8.05
CA ARG A 9 32.35 -2.10 -7.61
C ARG A 9 31.50 -1.85 -6.36
N VAL A 10 30.23 -2.25 -6.42
CA VAL A 10 29.27 -2.15 -5.30
C VAL A 10 28.71 -3.53 -5.01
N ARG A 11 28.81 -3.99 -3.76
CA ARG A 11 28.19 -5.24 -3.32
C ARG A 11 26.70 -5.01 -3.03
N MET A 12 25.86 -5.76 -3.74
CA MET A 12 24.43 -5.88 -3.46
C MET A 12 24.19 -7.05 -2.51
N SER A 13 23.18 -6.94 -1.66
CA SER A 13 22.76 -7.92 -0.67
C SER A 13 21.28 -8.23 -0.87
N SER A 14 20.84 -9.43 -0.48
CA SER A 14 19.42 -9.79 -0.43
C SER A 14 18.60 -8.94 0.56
N ARG A 15 19.27 -8.21 1.46
CA ARG A 15 18.63 -7.24 2.38
C ARG A 15 18.41 -5.87 1.75
N ASP A 16 18.94 -5.60 0.56
CA ASP A 16 18.71 -4.32 -0.11
C ASP A 16 17.26 -4.25 -0.66
N PRO A 17 16.61 -3.08 -0.65
CA PRO A 17 15.29 -2.91 -1.25
C PRO A 17 15.28 -3.29 -2.74
N VAL A 18 14.13 -3.72 -3.25
CA VAL A 18 13.96 -4.03 -4.69
C VAL A 18 14.27 -2.84 -5.61
N TRP A 19 13.99 -1.61 -5.15
CA TRP A 19 14.30 -0.38 -5.89
C TRP A 19 15.78 0.03 -5.80
N MET A 20 16.59 -0.63 -4.95
CA MET A 20 17.98 -0.30 -4.71
C MET A 20 18.86 -0.80 -5.86
N THR A 21 19.51 0.13 -6.54
CA THR A 21 20.50 -0.18 -7.59
C THR A 21 21.92 0.06 -7.07
N PRO A 22 22.95 -0.54 -7.70
CA PRO A 22 24.35 -0.27 -7.38
C PRO A 22 24.68 1.23 -7.34
N LEU A 23 24.12 2.00 -8.27
CA LEU A 23 24.30 3.45 -8.35
C LEU A 23 23.70 4.16 -7.13
N VAL A 24 22.43 3.89 -6.78
CA VAL A 24 21.78 4.49 -5.62
C VAL A 24 22.53 4.14 -4.34
N LYS A 25 22.94 2.88 -4.17
CA LYS A 25 23.73 2.44 -3.02
C LYS A 25 25.09 3.13 -2.93
N SER A 26 25.74 3.36 -4.08
CA SER A 26 27.00 4.12 -4.13
C SER A 26 26.80 5.59 -3.72
N LEU A 27 25.69 6.21 -4.14
CA LEU A 27 25.36 7.59 -3.82
C LEU A 27 24.99 7.75 -2.35
N MET A 28 24.27 6.79 -1.75
CA MET A 28 23.98 6.79 -0.31
C MET A 28 25.26 6.70 0.53
N ARG A 29 26.23 5.87 0.11
CA ARG A 29 27.56 5.81 0.74
C ARG A 29 28.39 7.08 0.53
N ALA A 30 28.23 7.73 -0.62
CA ALA A 30 28.87 9.02 -0.86
C ALA A 30 28.26 10.11 0.04
N LYS A 31 26.93 10.13 0.14
CA LYS A 31 26.17 11.03 1.03
C LYS A 31 26.60 10.89 2.48
N SER A 32 26.76 9.66 2.99
CA SER A 32 27.15 9.42 4.38
C SER A 32 28.58 9.89 4.72
N ARG A 33 29.39 10.23 3.72
CA ARG A 33 30.76 10.74 3.87
C ARG A 33 30.86 12.24 3.61
N ILE A 34 29.76 12.90 3.26
CA ILE A 34 29.72 14.36 3.09
C ILE A 34 29.62 15.00 4.46
N ASP A 35 30.50 15.97 4.69
CA ASP A 35 30.44 16.86 5.85
C ASP A 35 29.11 17.62 5.88
N SER A 36 28.50 17.75 7.06
CA SER A 36 27.27 18.51 7.28
C SER A 36 27.39 19.96 6.82
N ASN A 37 28.61 20.52 6.79
CA ASN A 37 28.85 21.89 6.33
C ASN A 37 28.72 22.06 4.80
N ASN A 38 28.80 20.97 4.02
CA ASN A 38 28.66 21.03 2.56
C ASN A 38 27.20 20.81 2.11
N VAL A 39 26.34 21.76 2.48
CA VAL A 39 24.89 21.71 2.26
C VAL A 39 24.52 21.63 0.77
N VAL A 40 25.26 22.34 -0.10
CA VAL A 40 24.98 22.37 -1.55
C VAL A 40 25.19 21.00 -2.18
N ARG A 41 26.33 20.36 -1.91
CA ARG A 41 26.63 19.02 -2.42
C ARG A 41 25.68 17.98 -1.84
N LEU A 42 25.33 18.11 -0.55
CA LEU A 42 24.36 17.23 0.10
C LEU A 42 22.98 17.30 -0.57
N ARG A 43 22.51 18.52 -0.88
CA ARG A 43 21.24 18.75 -1.58
C ARG A 43 21.25 18.14 -2.98
N GLN A 44 22.33 18.33 -3.74
CA GLN A 44 22.47 17.74 -5.09
C GLN A 44 22.44 16.22 -5.06
N ILE A 45 23.19 15.59 -4.15
CA ILE A 45 23.19 14.13 -4.02
C ILE A 45 21.82 13.62 -3.56
N ASN A 46 21.20 14.26 -2.57
CA ASN A 46 19.85 13.89 -2.13
C ASN A 46 18.84 13.96 -3.28
N ARG A 47 18.85 15.04 -4.06
CA ARG A 47 18.00 15.19 -5.23
C ARG A 47 18.22 14.04 -6.21
N ARG A 48 19.49 13.73 -6.53
CA ARG A 48 19.82 12.65 -7.47
C ARG A 48 19.39 11.27 -6.96
N ILE A 49 19.55 11.02 -5.66
CA ILE A 49 19.08 9.79 -5.01
C ILE A 49 17.57 9.67 -5.17
N ILE A 50 16.81 10.72 -4.84
CA ILE A 50 15.35 10.73 -4.93
C ILE A 50 14.88 10.48 -6.37
N GLU A 51 15.44 11.20 -7.35
CA GLU A 51 15.13 11.02 -8.77
C GLU A 51 15.34 9.57 -9.23
N LEU A 52 16.48 8.97 -8.86
CA LEU A 52 16.79 7.59 -9.23
C LEU A 52 15.86 6.58 -8.54
N ILE A 53 15.51 6.80 -7.27
CA ILE A 53 14.56 5.94 -6.56
C ILE A 53 13.19 6.00 -7.22
N SER A 54 12.68 7.20 -7.51
CA SER A 54 11.38 7.37 -8.16
C SER A 54 11.35 6.72 -9.54
N LYS A 55 12.42 6.89 -10.34
CA LYS A 55 12.54 6.25 -11.65
C LYS A 55 12.57 4.71 -11.54
N ASN A 56 13.36 4.17 -10.61
CA ASN A 56 13.45 2.73 -10.42
C ASN A 56 12.10 2.14 -9.97
N ARG A 57 11.41 2.80 -9.04
CA ARG A 57 10.07 2.38 -8.58
C ARG A 57 9.02 2.46 -9.70
N GLY A 58 9.04 3.52 -10.50
CA GLY A 58 8.12 3.68 -11.63
C GLY A 58 8.29 2.60 -12.70
N ASN A 59 9.53 2.25 -13.04
CA ASN A 59 9.81 1.16 -13.99
C ASN A 59 9.34 -0.21 -13.49
N LEU A 60 9.43 -0.44 -12.18
CA LEU A 60 9.01 -1.70 -11.55
C LEU A 60 7.47 -1.88 -11.57
N LEU A 61 6.70 -0.78 -11.56
CA LEU A 61 5.24 -0.79 -11.65
C LEU A 61 4.70 -1.04 -13.08
N GLN A 62 5.54 -1.00 -14.11
CA GLN A 62 5.12 -1.19 -15.51
C GLN A 62 4.95 -2.66 -15.91
N VAL A 63 5.26 -3.61 -15.02
CA VAL A 63 5.12 -5.03 -15.33
C VAL A 63 3.63 -5.41 -15.24
N LEU A 64 3.12 -6.04 -16.30
CA LEU A 64 1.74 -6.53 -16.36
C LEU A 64 1.60 -7.72 -15.40
N ILE A 65 1.09 -7.45 -14.20
CA ILE A 65 1.00 -8.41 -13.10
C ILE A 65 -0.46 -8.49 -12.65
N GLY A 66 -0.97 -9.70 -12.38
CA GLY A 66 -2.31 -9.89 -11.82
C GLY A 66 -2.49 -9.18 -10.46
N THR A 67 -3.73 -8.86 -10.07
CA THR A 67 -4.05 -8.01 -8.89
C THR A 67 -3.33 -8.39 -7.60
N ARG A 68 -3.23 -9.68 -7.27
CA ARG A 68 -2.52 -10.15 -6.07
C ARG A 68 -1.02 -9.87 -6.12
N GLU A 69 -0.40 -10.24 -7.24
CA GLU A 69 1.05 -10.10 -7.40
C GLU A 69 1.43 -8.62 -7.59
N TRP A 70 0.52 -7.80 -8.10
CA TRP A 70 0.68 -6.34 -8.14
C TRP A 70 0.70 -5.76 -6.72
N TRP A 71 -0.25 -6.14 -5.85
CA TRP A 71 -0.24 -5.71 -4.45
C TRP A 71 1.00 -6.19 -3.69
N LYS A 72 1.45 -7.43 -3.93
CA LYS A 72 2.71 -7.94 -3.38
C LYS A 72 3.91 -7.11 -3.86
N HIS A 73 3.91 -6.72 -5.13
CA HIS A 73 4.94 -5.85 -5.69
C HIS A 73 4.92 -4.44 -5.07
N VAL A 74 3.73 -3.88 -4.84
CA VAL A 74 3.55 -2.61 -4.13
C VAL A 74 4.05 -2.71 -2.68
N ASP A 75 3.76 -3.81 -1.98
CA ASP A 75 4.25 -4.06 -0.62
C ASP A 75 5.78 -4.16 -0.56
N ASP A 76 6.40 -4.85 -1.52
CA ASP A 76 7.85 -4.98 -1.62
C ASP A 76 8.53 -3.64 -1.99
N LEU A 77 7.92 -2.85 -2.88
CA LEU A 77 8.38 -1.51 -3.25
C LEU A 77 8.29 -0.50 -2.11
N SER A 78 7.17 -0.55 -1.38
CA SER A 78 6.89 0.32 -0.23
C SER A 78 7.63 -0.13 1.03
N GLN A 79 8.18 -1.34 1.04
CA GLN A 79 8.81 -1.97 2.20
C GLN A 79 7.88 -2.05 3.42
N ARG A 80 6.54 -2.07 3.20
CA ARG A 80 5.54 -2.14 4.28
C ARG A 80 5.69 -3.38 5.17
N ARG A 81 6.32 -4.45 4.66
CA ARG A 81 6.63 -5.65 5.44
C ARG A 81 7.79 -5.50 6.44
N CYS A 82 8.49 -4.36 6.44
CA CYS A 82 9.47 -4.07 7.48
C CYS A 82 8.74 -3.54 8.72
N HIS A 83 8.32 -4.50 9.56
CA HIS A 83 7.69 -4.32 10.85
C HIS A 83 6.19 -4.02 10.74
N SER A 84 5.38 -5.08 10.83
CA SER A 84 4.09 -4.95 11.52
C SER A 84 4.42 -4.57 12.97
N VAL A 85 4.75 -3.30 13.21
CA VAL A 85 4.64 -2.76 14.55
C VAL A 85 3.18 -2.97 14.87
N LYS A 86 2.90 -3.87 15.81
CA LYS A 86 1.57 -3.98 16.39
C LYS A 86 1.37 -2.64 17.10
N ILE A 87 0.78 -1.68 16.41
CA ILE A 87 0.34 -0.44 17.01
C ILE A 87 -0.88 -0.83 17.83
N THR A 88 -0.64 -1.13 19.10
CA THR A 88 -1.70 -1.25 20.09
C THR A 88 -2.10 0.17 20.47
N LEU A 89 -3.28 0.59 20.05
CA LEU A 89 -3.91 1.81 20.55
C LEU A 89 -4.44 1.53 21.95
N ASP A 90 -4.32 2.50 22.85
CA ASP A 90 -5.09 2.49 24.09
C ASP A 90 -6.58 2.71 23.79
N ILE A 91 -7.42 2.43 24.77
CA ILE A 91 -8.88 2.48 24.63
C ILE A 91 -9.35 3.88 24.21
N GLN A 92 -8.73 4.94 24.75
CA GLN A 92 -9.13 6.31 24.46
C GLN A 92 -8.80 6.69 23.01
N SER A 93 -7.58 6.37 22.56
CA SER A 93 -7.18 6.56 21.16
C SER A 93 -8.05 5.78 20.17
N LEU A 94 -8.54 4.60 20.58
CA LEU A 94 -9.43 3.78 19.75
C LEU A 94 -10.82 4.41 19.60
N VAL A 95 -11.38 4.94 20.70
CA VAL A 95 -12.66 5.67 20.69
C VAL A 95 -12.55 6.91 19.82
N GLU A 96 -11.50 7.72 20.00
CA GLU A 96 -11.26 8.93 19.20
C GLU A 96 -11.12 8.64 17.71
N LEU A 97 -10.43 7.55 17.35
CA LEU A 97 -10.31 7.12 15.96
C LEU A 97 -11.66 6.69 15.38
N ASN A 98 -12.46 5.97 16.16
CA ASN A 98 -13.77 5.53 15.75
C ASN A 98 -14.73 6.72 15.55
N ASP A 99 -14.71 7.69 16.47
CA ASP A 99 -15.52 8.90 16.39
C ASP A 99 -15.13 9.76 15.17
N TYR A 100 -13.84 9.88 14.89
CA TYR A 100 -13.35 10.55 13.69
C TYR A 100 -13.89 9.92 12.40
N PHE A 101 -13.87 8.58 12.31
CA PHE A 101 -14.42 7.90 11.14
C PHE A 101 -15.94 7.97 11.10
N ALA A 102 -16.62 7.92 12.24
CA ALA A 102 -18.06 8.12 12.30
C ALA A 102 -18.45 9.48 11.73
N ASP A 103 -17.77 10.55 12.12
CA ASP A 103 -18.00 11.91 11.59
C ASP A 103 -17.66 12.01 10.09
N LEU A 104 -16.51 11.45 9.68
CA LEU A 104 -16.07 11.51 8.28
C LEU A 104 -16.99 10.74 7.32
N PHE A 105 -17.57 9.62 7.76
CA PHE A 105 -18.45 8.79 6.95
C PHE A 105 -19.94 9.10 7.16
N TRP A 106 -20.26 10.08 8.01
CA TRP A 106 -21.63 10.55 8.19
C TRP A 106 -21.97 11.57 7.09
N ASP A 107 -22.54 11.08 6.00
CA ASP A 107 -23.08 11.94 4.95
C ASP A 107 -24.45 12.50 5.41
N THR A 108 -24.46 13.75 5.87
CA THR A 108 -25.68 14.47 6.26
C THR A 108 -26.62 14.76 5.08
N GLU A 109 -26.10 14.71 3.86
CA GLU A 109 -26.87 14.85 2.62
C GLU A 109 -27.31 13.50 2.06
N TYR A 110 -27.07 12.40 2.77
CA TYR A 110 -27.48 11.07 2.32
C TYR A 110 -28.99 11.03 2.08
N LYS A 111 -29.36 10.94 0.81
CA LYS A 111 -30.72 10.68 0.38
C LYS A 111 -30.85 9.18 0.19
N GLN A 112 -31.67 8.56 1.03
CA GLN A 112 -32.01 7.15 0.86
C GLN A 112 -32.44 6.91 -0.59
N PRO A 113 -31.80 5.98 -1.32
CA PRO A 113 -32.16 5.72 -2.70
C PRO A 113 -33.63 5.29 -2.76
N THR A 114 -34.37 5.88 -3.68
CA THR A 114 -35.75 5.45 -3.93
C THR A 114 -35.70 3.99 -4.38
N PRO A 115 -36.39 3.06 -3.69
CA PRO A 115 -36.37 1.66 -4.09
C PRO A 115 -36.89 1.56 -5.52
N ALA A 116 -36.02 1.11 -6.43
CA ALA A 116 -36.41 0.86 -7.81
C ALA A 116 -37.47 -0.25 -7.79
N ARG A 117 -38.69 0.07 -8.24
CA ARG A 117 -39.67 -0.97 -8.55
C ARG A 117 -39.09 -1.75 -9.72
N ALA A 118 -38.85 -3.04 -9.53
CA ALA A 118 -38.52 -3.94 -10.64
C ALA A 118 -39.63 -3.78 -11.69
N GLU A 119 -39.27 -3.40 -12.91
CA GLU A 119 -40.23 -3.35 -14.01
C GLU A 119 -40.84 -4.74 -14.21
N ASN A 120 -42.16 -4.77 -14.48
CA ASN A 120 -42.87 -6.02 -14.73
C ASN A 120 -42.20 -6.76 -15.90
N GLY A 121 -41.50 -7.87 -15.62
CA GLY A 121 -40.83 -8.70 -16.61
C GLY A 121 -39.31 -8.81 -16.47
N VAL A 122 -38.67 -8.06 -15.57
CA VAL A 122 -37.25 -8.27 -15.24
C VAL A 122 -37.11 -9.51 -14.38
N GLN A 123 -36.52 -10.59 -14.92
CA GLN A 123 -36.19 -11.76 -14.12
C GLN A 123 -35.11 -11.40 -13.11
N VAL A 124 -35.50 -11.27 -11.84
CA VAL A 124 -34.56 -11.21 -10.73
C VAL A 124 -33.75 -12.50 -10.76
N PRO A 125 -32.40 -12.44 -10.77
CA PRO A 125 -31.59 -13.65 -10.75
C PRO A 125 -31.90 -14.44 -9.47
N GLU A 126 -32.56 -15.58 -9.64
CA GLU A 126 -32.84 -16.50 -8.54
C GLU A 126 -31.53 -17.16 -8.10
N ILE A 127 -31.00 -16.73 -6.96
CA ILE A 127 -29.87 -17.41 -6.34
C ILE A 127 -30.41 -18.70 -5.72
N GLY A 128 -30.04 -19.84 -6.31
CA GLY A 128 -30.39 -21.14 -5.77
C GLY A 128 -29.88 -21.32 -4.34
N ARG A 129 -30.66 -22.01 -3.50
CA ARG A 129 -30.35 -22.20 -2.06
C ARG A 129 -28.92 -22.72 -1.81
N LYS A 130 -28.41 -23.60 -2.67
CA LYS A 130 -27.03 -24.13 -2.57
C LYS A 130 -25.98 -23.03 -2.80
N THR A 131 -26.16 -22.23 -3.84
CA THR A 131 -25.28 -21.09 -4.16
C THR A 131 -25.31 -20.03 -3.06
N GLY A 132 -26.48 -19.77 -2.47
CA GLY A 132 -26.60 -18.87 -1.33
C GLY A 132 -25.77 -19.33 -0.13
N VAL A 133 -25.87 -20.60 0.25
CA VAL A 133 -25.11 -21.17 1.38
C VAL A 133 -23.60 -21.15 1.12
N GLU A 134 -23.15 -21.47 -0.09
CA GLU A 134 -21.73 -21.39 -0.47
C GLU A 134 -21.19 -19.95 -0.39
N LEU A 135 -21.99 -18.97 -0.82
CA LEU A 135 -21.65 -17.55 -0.71
C LEU A 135 -21.54 -17.09 0.74
N PHE A 136 -22.49 -17.48 1.60
CA PHE A 136 -22.43 -17.16 3.03
C PHE A 136 -21.23 -17.82 3.71
N ALA A 137 -20.93 -19.09 3.39
CA ALA A 137 -19.78 -19.80 3.95
C ALA A 137 -18.43 -19.20 3.51
N ALA A 138 -18.38 -18.49 2.38
CA ALA A 138 -17.20 -17.80 1.88
C ALA A 138 -16.97 -16.42 2.52
N LEU A 139 -17.94 -15.89 3.28
CA LEU A 139 -17.79 -14.61 3.95
C LEU A 139 -16.73 -14.70 5.06
N LYS A 140 -15.99 -13.60 5.25
CA LYS A 140 -15.07 -13.50 6.39
C LYS A 140 -15.87 -13.39 7.68
N LYS A 141 -15.43 -14.12 8.70
CA LYS A 141 -15.95 -13.98 10.06
C LYS A 141 -15.64 -12.56 10.57
N THR A 142 -16.67 -11.74 10.69
CA THR A 142 -16.60 -10.40 11.28
C THR A 142 -17.20 -10.41 12.68
N ALA A 143 -16.87 -9.40 13.48
CA ALA A 143 -17.58 -9.18 14.75
C ALA A 143 -19.06 -8.90 14.49
N THR A 144 -19.91 -9.29 15.43
CA THR A 144 -21.36 -9.01 15.40
C THR A 144 -21.59 -7.51 15.27
N GLY A 145 -22.41 -7.13 14.29
CA GLY A 145 -22.79 -5.75 14.06
C GLY A 145 -23.76 -5.22 15.12
N PRO A 146 -24.14 -3.94 15.05
CA PRO A 146 -25.15 -3.34 15.93
C PRO A 146 -26.57 -3.91 15.72
N ASP A 147 -26.74 -4.77 14.72
CA ASP A 147 -27.95 -5.56 14.44
C ASP A 147 -28.00 -6.89 15.22
N ASP A 148 -26.98 -7.18 16.04
CA ASP A 148 -26.83 -8.41 16.84
C ASP A 148 -26.84 -9.72 16.02
N ILE A 149 -26.64 -9.65 14.70
CA ILE A 149 -26.60 -10.82 13.84
C ILE A 149 -25.22 -11.48 13.92
N PRO A 150 -25.11 -12.73 14.39
CA PRO A 150 -23.83 -13.42 14.47
C PRO A 150 -23.29 -13.75 13.08
N PHE A 151 -21.97 -13.91 12.98
CA PHE A 151 -21.36 -14.45 11.76
C PHE A 151 -21.85 -15.89 11.52
N TRP A 152 -22.08 -16.24 10.26
CA TRP A 152 -22.52 -17.56 9.80
C TRP A 152 -21.32 -18.43 9.39
#